data_AF-A0A366FBD4-F1
#
_entry.id   AF-A0A366FBD4-F1
#
_cell.length_a   1.000
_cell.length_b   1.000
_cell.length_c   1.000
_cell.angle_alpha   90.00
_cell.angle_beta   90.00
_cell.angle_gamma   90.00
#
_symmetry.space_group_name_H-M   'P 1'
#
loop_
_entity.id
_entity.type
_entity.pdbx_description
1 polymer ?
#
loop_
_entity_poly.entity_id
_entity_poly.type
_entity_poly.pdbx_seq_one_letter_code
_entity_poly.pdbx_strand_id
1 'polypeptide(L)'
;MRTCLAAAILLLGAAIARAEPAPGDPLPGRILTCGGGVIADIGPRLEGDTTFSSGTSVSFRNGGFQVSYDKVPAIINSRRGDHVLICLVFIPAPCPPGDARGKIYTTTNLRTLDSWTLPDSQHSCGGA
;
A
#
# COMPACT_ATOMS: atom_id res chain seq x y z
N MET A 1 -53.67 35.76 -22.13
CA MET A 1 -52.23 35.50 -22.42
C MET A 1 -51.49 35.30 -21.11
N ARG A 2 -50.53 34.37 -21.10
CA ARG A 2 -49.52 34.05 -20.05
C ARG A 2 -49.90 32.96 -19.05
N THR A 3 -49.78 31.71 -19.50
CA THR A 3 -49.43 30.58 -18.65
C THR A 3 -47.92 30.58 -18.41
N CYS A 4 -47.49 30.79 -17.17
CA CYS A 4 -46.10 30.58 -16.74
C CYS A 4 -45.86 29.07 -16.61
N LEU A 5 -45.04 28.49 -17.49
CA LEU A 5 -44.45 27.18 -17.23
C LEU A 5 -43.29 27.36 -16.25
N ALA A 6 -43.45 26.87 -15.03
CA ALA A 6 -42.35 26.69 -14.09
C ALA A 6 -41.55 25.45 -14.53
N ALA A 7 -40.32 25.66 -14.99
CA ALA A 7 -39.38 24.57 -15.25
C ALA A 7 -38.88 24.01 -13.91
N ALA A 8 -39.29 22.79 -13.57
CA ALA A 8 -38.74 22.05 -12.45
C ALA A 8 -37.33 21.55 -12.83
N ILE A 9 -36.30 22.21 -12.32
CA ILE A 9 -34.91 21.76 -12.45
C ILE A 9 -34.69 20.66 -11.40
N LEU A 10 -34.74 19.41 -11.85
CA LEU A 10 -34.30 18.24 -11.08
C LEU A 10 -32.77 18.28 -10.96
N LEU A 11 -32.27 18.74 -9.81
CA LEU A 11 -30.86 18.57 -9.42
C LEU A 11 -30.62 17.08 -9.13
N LEU A 12 -30.20 16.32 -10.16
CA LEU A 12 -29.59 15.00 -9.95
C LEU A 12 -28.25 15.21 -9.25
N GLY A 13 -28.24 15.10 -7.92
CA GLY A 13 -27.02 15.01 -7.14
C GLY A 13 -26.29 13.72 -7.52
N ALA A 14 -25.25 13.82 -8.36
CA ALA A 14 -24.35 12.69 -8.60
C ALA A 14 -23.61 12.40 -7.30
N ALA A 15 -23.95 11.28 -6.64
CA ALA A 15 -23.18 10.78 -5.53
C ALA A 15 -21.74 10.49 -6.02
N ILE A 16 -20.76 11.23 -5.50
CA ILE A 16 -19.35 10.97 -5.80
C ILE A 16 -18.97 9.73 -5.00
N ALA A 17 -19.15 8.54 -5.59
CA ALA A 17 -18.67 7.31 -5.01
C ALA A 17 -17.14 7.38 -4.92
N ARG A 18 -16.60 7.23 -3.71
CA ARG A 18 -15.15 7.05 -3.56
C ARG A 18 -14.81 5.67 -4.10
N ALA A 19 -13.89 5.60 -5.04
CA ALA A 19 -13.37 4.33 -5.51
C ALA A 19 -12.80 3.56 -4.30
N GLU A 20 -13.36 2.39 -4.03
CA GLU A 20 -12.88 1.51 -2.97
C GLU A 20 -11.56 0.87 -3.41
N PRO A 21 -10.59 0.70 -2.49
CA PRO A 21 -9.34 0.02 -2.82
C PRO A 21 -9.59 -1.39 -3.36
N ALA A 22 -9.06 -1.68 -4.54
CA ALA A 22 -9.20 -2.97 -5.21
C ALA A 22 -7.87 -3.74 -5.21
N PRO A 23 -7.88 -5.09 -5.24
CA PRO A 23 -6.65 -5.90 -5.17
C PRO A 23 -5.62 -5.66 -6.28
N GLY A 24 -6.03 -5.01 -7.38
CA GLY A 24 -5.18 -4.68 -8.53
C GLY A 24 -4.79 -3.22 -8.61
N ASP A 25 -5.04 -2.41 -7.58
CA ASP A 25 -4.66 -1.01 -7.58
C ASP A 25 -3.14 -0.85 -7.72
N PRO A 26 -2.66 0.22 -8.39
CA PRO A 26 -1.27 0.60 -8.32
C PRO A 26 -0.90 0.99 -6.88
N LEU A 27 0.39 0.93 -6.55
CA LEU A 27 0.87 1.45 -5.27
C LEU A 27 0.54 2.94 -5.14
N PRO A 28 0.11 3.40 -3.94
CA PRO A 28 -0.18 4.80 -3.72
C PRO A 28 1.08 5.66 -3.89
N GLY A 29 0.99 6.66 -4.78
CA GLY A 29 2.09 7.59 -5.08
C GLY A 29 2.06 8.89 -4.28
N ARG A 30 1.01 9.11 -3.46
CA ARG A 30 0.84 10.32 -2.64
C ARG A 30 0.65 9.95 -1.17
N ILE A 31 1.28 10.71 -0.28
CA ILE A 31 1.16 10.50 1.17
C ILE A 31 -0.32 10.60 1.58
N LEU A 32 -0.74 9.74 2.51
CA LEU A 32 -2.14 9.56 2.97
C LEU A 32 -3.12 9.06 1.89
N THR A 33 -2.61 8.38 0.85
CA THR A 33 -3.46 7.63 -0.08
C THR A 33 -3.20 6.14 0.04
N CYS A 34 -4.21 5.34 -0.28
CA CYS A 34 -4.15 3.89 -0.16
C CYS A 34 -4.60 3.22 -1.47
N GLY A 35 -4.09 2.02 -1.70
CA GLY A 35 -4.53 1.11 -2.75
C GLY A 35 -4.65 -0.31 -2.20
N GLY A 36 -5.48 -1.13 -2.83
CA GLY A 36 -5.57 -2.55 -2.51
C GLY A 36 -4.42 -3.35 -3.12
N GLY A 37 -4.16 -4.52 -2.56
CA GLY A 37 -3.13 -5.42 -3.06
C GLY A 37 -3.37 -6.87 -2.68
N VAL A 38 -2.49 -7.74 -3.16
CA VAL A 38 -2.46 -9.16 -2.80
C VAL A 38 -1.04 -9.55 -2.47
N ILE A 39 -0.83 -10.22 -1.34
CA ILE A 39 0.49 -10.78 -0.99
C ILE A 39 0.89 -11.82 -2.05
N ALA A 40 2.01 -11.56 -2.70
CA ALA A 40 2.64 -12.47 -3.65
C ALA A 40 3.54 -13.47 -2.92
N ASP A 41 4.38 -13.00 -2.00
CA ASP A 41 5.30 -13.84 -1.25
C ASP A 41 5.70 -13.22 0.09
N ILE A 42 6.11 -14.08 1.03
CA ILE A 42 6.62 -13.71 2.36
C ILE A 42 7.88 -14.53 2.60
N GLY A 43 8.94 -13.90 3.08
CA GLY A 43 10.19 -14.58 3.35
C GLY A 43 11.06 -13.86 4.36
N PRO A 44 12.23 -14.44 4.70
CA PRO A 44 13.26 -13.73 5.43
C PRO A 44 13.76 -12.52 4.62
N ARG A 45 14.51 -11.63 5.27
CA ARG A 45 15.23 -10.55 4.57
C ARG A 45 16.35 -11.11 3.68
N LEU A 46 17.09 -12.09 4.20
CA LEU A 46 18.21 -12.72 3.49
C LEU A 46 17.86 -14.15 3.05
N GLU A 47 18.31 -14.51 1.86
CA GLU A 47 18.19 -15.88 1.34
C GLU A 47 18.91 -16.89 2.26
N GLY A 48 18.31 -18.07 2.42
CA GLY A 48 18.84 -19.15 3.27
C GLY A 48 18.47 -19.04 4.76
N ASP A 49 17.95 -17.91 5.23
CA ASP A 49 17.46 -17.79 6.61
C ASP A 49 16.07 -18.44 6.76
N THR A 50 16.03 -19.57 7.45
CA THR A 50 14.80 -20.33 7.70
C THR A 50 14.03 -19.87 8.94
N THR A 51 14.57 -18.90 9.68
CA THR A 51 14.08 -18.52 11.02
C THR A 51 13.61 -17.09 11.14
N PHE A 52 13.79 -16.29 10.07
CA PHE A 52 13.60 -14.84 10.05
C PHE A 52 14.54 -14.10 11.02
N SER A 53 15.70 -14.69 11.32
CA SER A 53 16.75 -14.07 12.15
C SER A 53 17.39 -12.85 11.48
N SER A 54 17.42 -12.83 10.15
CA SER A 54 17.91 -11.73 9.33
C SER A 54 16.90 -10.59 9.17
N GLY A 55 15.65 -10.83 9.55
CA GLY A 55 14.52 -9.94 9.33
C GLY A 55 13.44 -10.55 8.46
N THR A 56 12.52 -9.71 7.99
CA THR A 56 11.31 -10.13 7.25
C THR A 56 11.15 -9.34 5.96
N SER A 57 10.68 -9.99 4.91
CA SER A 57 10.29 -9.37 3.66
C SER A 57 8.90 -9.81 3.22
N VAL A 58 8.21 -8.95 2.48
CA VAL A 58 6.92 -9.23 1.84
C VAL A 58 6.86 -8.56 0.48
N SER A 59 6.32 -9.27 -0.51
CA SER A 59 6.06 -8.75 -1.85
C SER A 59 4.58 -8.82 -2.21
N PHE A 60 4.12 -7.91 -3.06
CA PHE A 60 2.74 -7.79 -3.49
C PHE A 60 2.62 -7.92 -5.01
N ARG A 61 1.48 -8.43 -5.49
CA ARG A 61 1.24 -8.66 -6.94
C ARG A 61 1.25 -7.39 -7.79
N ASN A 62 0.99 -6.23 -7.19
CA ASN A 62 1.06 -4.92 -7.85
C ASN A 62 2.48 -4.32 -7.87
N GLY A 63 3.51 -5.12 -7.57
CA GLY A 63 4.91 -4.72 -7.61
C GLY A 63 5.43 -4.08 -6.32
N GLY A 64 4.59 -3.96 -5.29
CA GLY A 64 5.04 -3.49 -3.98
C GLY A 64 5.96 -4.47 -3.28
N PHE A 65 6.82 -3.93 -2.44
CA PHE A 65 7.73 -4.68 -1.58
C PHE A 65 7.87 -3.95 -0.26
N GLN A 66 8.08 -4.68 0.83
CA GLN A 66 8.46 -4.12 2.12
C GLN A 66 9.45 -5.04 2.83
N VAL A 67 10.34 -4.44 3.60
CA VAL A 67 11.42 -5.16 4.28
C VAL A 67 11.73 -4.57 5.65
N SER A 68 12.09 -5.45 6.58
CA SER A 68 12.57 -5.10 7.92
C SER A 68 13.79 -5.95 8.27
N TYR A 69 14.67 -5.40 9.10
CA TYR A 69 15.69 -6.17 9.80
C TYR A 69 15.12 -6.95 10.99
N ASP A 70 13.91 -6.59 11.44
CA ASP A 70 13.23 -7.28 12.52
C ASP A 70 12.38 -8.46 12.02
N LYS A 71 12.16 -9.40 12.93
CA LYS A 71 11.12 -10.41 12.77
C LYS A 71 9.76 -9.76 13.00
N VAL A 72 8.93 -9.66 11.96
CA VAL A 72 7.64 -8.95 12.01
C VAL A 72 6.49 -9.96 12.09
N PRO A 73 5.88 -10.19 13.27
CA PRO A 73 4.85 -11.23 13.43
C PRO A 73 3.64 -11.03 12.52
N ALA A 74 3.22 -9.78 12.29
CA ALA A 74 2.10 -9.44 11.39
C ALA A 74 2.30 -9.99 9.97
N ILE A 75 3.54 -9.92 9.45
CA ILE A 75 3.88 -10.46 8.14
C ILE A 75 3.98 -11.98 8.21
N ILE A 76 4.60 -12.53 9.25
CA ILE A 76 4.79 -13.98 9.41
C ILE A 76 3.44 -14.73 9.57
N ASN A 77 2.46 -14.09 10.21
CA ASN A 77 1.10 -14.62 10.34
C ASN A 77 0.25 -14.44 9.06
N SER A 78 0.76 -13.67 8.10
CA SER A 78 0.15 -13.50 6.78
C SER A 78 0.49 -14.67 5.85
N ARG A 79 -0.17 -14.76 4.70
CA ARG A 79 0.13 -15.79 3.69
C ARG A 79 -0.07 -15.27 2.27
N ARG A 80 0.56 -15.96 1.31
CA ARG A 80 0.33 -15.75 -0.12
C ARG A 80 -1.16 -15.76 -0.44
N GLY A 81 -1.62 -14.78 -1.21
CA GLY A 81 -3.01 -14.62 -1.63
C GLY A 81 -3.87 -13.79 -0.69
N ASP A 82 -3.39 -13.39 0.48
CA ASP A 82 -4.14 -12.48 1.36
C ASP A 82 -4.32 -11.11 0.71
N HIS A 83 -5.53 -10.56 0.81
CA HIS A 83 -5.83 -9.19 0.44
C HIS A 83 -5.28 -8.22 1.48
N VAL A 84 -4.70 -7.13 1.00
CA VAL A 84 -4.11 -6.09 1.84
C VAL A 84 -4.60 -4.70 1.43
N LEU A 85 -4.66 -3.79 2.40
CA LEU A 85 -4.72 -2.36 2.18
C LEU A 85 -3.31 -1.79 2.38
N ILE A 86 -2.78 -1.08 1.39
CA ILE A 86 -1.43 -0.49 1.43
C ILE A 86 -1.58 1.03 1.34
N CYS A 87 -1.07 1.77 2.32
CA CYS A 87 -1.17 3.22 2.41
C CYS A 87 0.23 3.86 2.47
N LEU A 88 0.51 4.83 1.60
CA LEU A 88 1.78 5.55 1.62
C LEU A 88 1.78 6.57 2.78
N VAL A 89 2.77 6.47 3.67
CA VAL A 89 2.89 7.36 4.84
C VAL A 89 4.10 8.28 4.77
N PHE A 90 5.13 7.94 3.99
CA PHE A 90 6.33 8.77 3.86
C PHE A 90 6.99 8.60 2.50
N ILE A 91 7.45 9.72 1.93
CA ILE A 91 8.32 9.74 0.75
C ILE A 91 9.64 10.42 1.18
N PRO A 92 10.79 9.77 1.04
CA PRO A 92 12.08 10.36 1.39
C PRO A 92 12.42 11.55 0.48
N ALA A 93 13.09 12.55 1.04
CA ALA A 93 13.61 13.71 0.32
C ALA A 93 14.76 14.38 1.11
N PRO A 94 15.73 15.04 0.43
CA PRO A 94 15.93 15.06 -1.02
C PRO A 94 16.54 13.74 -1.54
N CYS A 95 16.11 13.29 -2.73
CA CYS A 95 16.63 12.09 -3.39
C CYS A 95 17.36 12.43 -4.71
N PRO A 96 18.41 11.67 -5.08
CA PRO A 96 19.02 11.79 -6.41
C PRO A 96 18.02 11.52 -7.55
N PRO A 97 18.20 12.12 -8.75
CA PRO A 97 17.35 11.82 -9.90
C PRO A 97 17.31 10.32 -10.21
N GLY A 98 16.10 9.76 -10.26
CA GLY A 98 15.87 8.33 -10.55
C GLY A 98 15.92 7.39 -9.33
N ASP A 99 16.36 7.85 -8.15
CA ASP A 99 16.32 7.05 -6.92
C ASP A 99 15.04 7.35 -6.13
N ALA A 100 14.07 6.45 -6.23
CA ALA A 100 12.78 6.57 -5.54
C ALA A 100 12.62 5.62 -4.34
N ARG A 101 13.72 4.99 -3.90
CA ARG A 101 13.73 4.01 -2.81
C ARG A 101 13.48 4.64 -1.45
N GLY A 102 12.94 3.88 -0.52
CA GLY A 102 12.79 4.25 0.89
C GLY A 102 11.43 4.86 1.23
N LYS A 103 10.44 4.72 0.35
CA LYS A 103 9.06 5.10 0.68
C LYS A 103 8.57 4.16 1.78
N ILE A 104 7.86 4.69 2.75
CA ILE A 104 7.30 3.91 3.85
C ILE A 104 5.80 3.77 3.63
N TYR A 105 5.33 2.53 3.70
CA TYR A 105 3.92 2.21 3.61
C TYR A 105 3.44 1.58 4.91
N THR A 106 2.23 1.88 5.32
CA THR A 106 1.48 1.06 6.28
C THR A 106 0.64 0.07 5.48
N THR A 107 0.78 -1.21 5.80
CA THR A 107 0.02 -2.28 5.16
C THR A 107 -0.79 -3.01 6.22
N THR A 108 -2.06 -3.24 5.93
CA THR A 108 -2.98 -4.02 6.76
C THR A 108 -3.42 -5.25 6.00
N ASN A 109 -3.23 -6.43 6.58
CA ASN A 109 -3.78 -7.66 6.05
C ASN A 109 -5.26 -7.75 6.41
N LEU A 110 -6.13 -7.85 5.41
CA LEU A 110 -7.58 -7.81 5.62
C LEU A 110 -8.14 -9.14 6.15
N ARG A 111 -7.35 -10.22 6.15
CA ARG A 111 -7.71 -11.49 6.78
C ARG A 111 -7.36 -11.52 8.26
N THR A 112 -6.15 -11.11 8.63
CA THR A 112 -5.69 -11.16 10.04
C THR A 112 -6.01 -9.88 10.80
N LEU A 113 -6.25 -8.78 10.10
CA LEU A 113 -6.36 -7.41 10.60
C LEU A 113 -5.07 -6.87 11.22
N ASP A 114 -3.97 -7.62 11.16
CA ASP A 114 -2.66 -7.15 11.58
C ASP A 114 -2.12 -6.12 10.58
N SER A 115 -1.35 -5.16 11.11
CA SER A 115 -0.74 -4.10 10.32
C SER A 115 0.75 -3.98 10.60
N TRP A 116 1.50 -3.49 9.60
CA TRP A 116 2.92 -3.16 9.73
C TRP A 116 3.23 -1.89 8.93
N THR A 117 4.25 -1.15 9.37
CA THR A 117 4.71 0.07 8.70
C THR A 117 6.18 -0.08 8.38
N LEU A 118 6.52 -0.28 7.10
CA LEU A 118 7.86 -0.64 6.65
C LEU A 118 8.24 0.07 5.34
N PRO A 119 9.56 0.30 5.12
CA PRO A 119 10.05 0.85 3.87
C PRO A 119 9.97 -0.16 2.72
N ASP A 120 9.90 0.34 1.51
CA ASP A 120 9.96 -0.45 0.26
C ASP A 120 11.39 -0.82 -0.18
N SER A 121 12.38 -0.46 0.63
CA SER A 121 13.79 -0.73 0.38
C SER A 121 14.51 -0.84 1.71
N GLN A 122 15.55 -1.68 1.76
CA GLN A 122 16.41 -1.81 2.95
C GLN A 122 17.14 -0.50 3.28
N HIS A 123 17.41 0.29 2.24
CA HIS A 123 18.10 1.57 2.34
C HIS A 123 17.23 2.68 1.73
N SER A 124 17.29 3.87 2.34
CA SER A 124 16.65 5.07 1.80
C SER A 124 17.35 5.52 0.50
N CYS A 125 16.69 6.38 -0.28
CA CYS A 125 17.31 7.02 -1.42
C CYS A 125 18.61 7.76 -1.03
N GLY A 126 19.57 7.84 -1.95
CA GLY A 126 20.82 8.58 -1.75
C GLY A 126 21.94 7.81 -1.07
N GLY A 127 21.76 6.54 -0.71
CA GLY A 127 22.85 5.72 -0.20
C GLY A 127 22.44 4.31 0.23
N ALA A 128 23.41 3.60 0.83
CA ALA A 128 23.21 2.39 1.63
C ALA A 128 23.66 2.67 3.06
#